data_AF-A0A1Q9MVI0-F1
#
_entry.id   AF-A0A1Q9MVI0-F1
#
_cell.length_a   1.000
_cell.length_b   1.000
_cell.length_c   1.000
_cell.angle_alpha   90.00
_cell.angle_beta   90.00
_cell.angle_gamma   90.00
#
_symmetry.space_group_name_H-M   'P 1'
#
loop_
_entity.id
_entity.type
_entity.pdbx_description
1 polymer ?
#
loop_
_entity_poly.entity_id
_entity_poly.type
_entity_poly.pdbx_seq_one_letter_code
_entity_poly.pdbx_strand_id
1 'polypeptide(L)'
;MQVRGIFKYPRKEKYIGVETGLETGSPRIIGKFMRGKCLPFKPEQWPEIVVQAMGILNDNHWFPWTSLMIGMPYETDEDAMVTLELLDDLKFAKTFYAPMFFTALGDTVLHKKRTANLKILSDLQKEIFIRCWKHNLSLYRFGWDEGFRKYMIPITCSIFYNLYYRWRSDRKFFERFVKNLAMLPFTPDPLLQNPSLAIK
;
A
#
# COMPACT_ATOMS: atom_id res chain seq x y z
N MET A 1 11.63 12.57 -3.96
CA MET A 1 11.60 11.91 -2.64
C MET A 1 11.62 12.99 -1.58
N GLN A 2 10.66 13.02 -0.66
CA GLN A 2 10.51 14.09 0.33
C GLN A 2 10.64 13.52 1.75
N VAL A 3 11.62 14.01 2.52
CA VAL A 3 11.79 13.60 3.92
C VAL A 3 10.71 14.26 4.78
N ARG A 4 10.00 13.47 5.58
CA ARG A 4 8.87 13.91 6.41
C ARG A 4 9.23 14.06 7.89
N GLY A 5 10.32 13.46 8.36
CA GLY A 5 10.82 13.63 9.72
C GLY A 5 11.50 12.38 10.28
N ILE A 6 11.89 12.44 11.55
CA ILE A 6 12.49 11.30 12.28
C ILE A 6 11.51 10.82 13.33
N PHE A 7 11.23 9.52 13.37
CA PHE A 7 10.34 8.91 14.35
C PHE A 7 10.94 7.63 14.94
N LYS A 8 10.33 7.10 16.01
CA LYS A 8 10.75 5.84 16.63
C LYS A 8 9.75 4.74 16.26
N TYR A 9 10.22 3.71 15.55
CA TYR A 9 9.50 2.46 15.27
C TYR A 9 10.01 1.37 16.24
N PRO A 10 9.22 0.34 16.63
CA PRO A 10 9.13 -0.18 18.00
C PRO A 10 10.38 -0.94 18.45
N ARG A 11 11.47 -0.20 18.70
CA ARG A 11 12.71 -0.68 19.31
C ARG A 11 13.67 0.46 19.71
N LYS A 12 13.18 1.68 19.98
CA LYS A 12 13.98 2.89 20.28
C LYS A 12 14.92 3.36 19.14
N GLU A 13 15.05 2.60 18.05
CA GLU A 13 15.72 3.01 16.82
C GLU A 13 15.01 4.18 16.16
N LYS A 14 15.80 5.11 15.60
CA LYS A 14 15.31 6.29 14.89
C LYS A 14 15.20 5.95 13.40
N TYR A 15 14.02 6.15 12.84
CA TYR A 15 13.74 5.97 11.44
C TYR A 15 13.50 7.33 10.77
N ILE A 16 13.95 7.46 9.53
CA ILE A 16 13.66 8.61 8.67
C ILE A 16 12.40 8.28 7.87
N GLY A 17 11.32 9.01 8.13
CA GLY A 17 10.11 8.93 7.33
C GLY A 17 10.32 9.63 5.99
N VAL A 18 9.98 8.95 4.90
CA VAL A 18 10.17 9.49 3.56
C VAL A 18 9.01 9.15 2.64
N GLU A 19 8.61 10.07 1.77
CA GLU A 19 7.61 9.78 0.74
C GLU A 19 8.27 9.25 -0.53
N THR A 20 7.78 8.08 -0.95
CA THR A 20 8.19 7.38 -2.17
C THR A 20 6.96 7.05 -3.01
N GLY A 21 7.12 7.06 -4.32
CA GLY A 21 6.02 6.75 -5.24
C GLY A 21 6.26 5.47 -5.99
N LEU A 22 5.72 4.36 -5.48
CA LEU A 22 5.67 3.05 -6.13
C LEU A 22 4.64 3.05 -7.27
N GLU A 23 3.49 3.69 -7.05
CA GLU A 23 2.39 3.91 -7.98
C GLU A 23 1.66 2.65 -8.45
N THR A 24 2.33 1.69 -9.07
CA THR A 24 1.77 0.40 -9.50
C THR A 24 2.90 -0.61 -9.68
N GLY A 25 2.58 -1.91 -9.62
CA GLY A 25 3.53 -2.93 -10.02
C GLY A 25 3.63 -3.11 -11.53
N SER A 26 2.65 -2.63 -12.33
CA SER A 26 2.64 -2.90 -13.77
C SER A 26 3.69 -2.09 -14.56
N PRO A 27 4.64 -2.77 -15.24
CA PRO A 27 5.56 -2.13 -16.18
C PRO A 27 4.85 -1.38 -17.30
N ARG A 28 3.71 -1.92 -17.77
CA ARG A 28 2.94 -1.35 -18.89
C ARG A 28 2.33 -0.01 -18.51
N ILE A 29 1.75 0.08 -17.31
CA ILE A 29 1.18 1.32 -16.79
C ILE A 29 2.28 2.34 -16.47
N ILE A 30 3.41 1.91 -15.89
CA ILE A 30 4.57 2.77 -15.65
C ILE A 30 5.14 3.31 -16.96
N GLY A 31 5.37 2.45 -17.94
CA GLY A 31 5.88 2.84 -19.25
C GLY A 31 4.95 3.81 -19.98
N LYS A 32 3.63 3.67 -19.79
CA LYS A 32 2.62 4.52 -20.43
C LYS A 32 2.49 5.90 -19.81
N PHE A 33 2.51 6.00 -18.48
CA PHE A 33 2.16 7.25 -17.77
C PHE A 33 3.29 7.86 -16.95
N MET A 34 4.29 7.06 -16.56
CA MET A 34 5.26 7.40 -15.53
C MET A 34 6.69 6.98 -15.92
N ARG A 35 6.99 6.94 -17.23
CA ARG A 35 8.29 6.48 -17.75
C ARG A 35 9.49 7.19 -17.12
N GLY A 36 9.34 8.45 -16.74
CA GLY A 36 10.40 9.19 -16.05
C GLY A 36 10.79 8.60 -14.69
N LYS A 37 9.88 7.89 -14.01
CA LYS A 37 10.14 7.30 -12.69
C LYS A 37 11.11 6.13 -12.72
N CYS A 38 11.14 5.37 -13.81
CA CYS A 38 12.04 4.24 -13.92
C CYS A 38 13.43 4.61 -14.46
N LEU A 39 13.69 5.86 -14.87
CA LEU A 39 14.99 6.25 -15.41
C LEU A 39 16.10 6.15 -14.34
N PRO A 40 17.32 5.71 -14.72
CA PRO A 40 17.80 5.40 -16.09
C PRO A 40 17.43 4.00 -16.61
N PHE A 41 16.66 3.22 -15.85
CA PHE A 41 16.24 1.86 -16.21
C PHE A 41 15.02 1.83 -17.13
N LYS A 42 14.68 0.63 -17.59
CA LYS A 42 13.49 0.38 -18.43
C LYS A 42 12.25 0.11 -17.58
N PRO A 43 11.03 0.42 -18.06
CA PRO A 43 9.79 0.16 -17.34
C PRO A 43 9.62 -1.32 -16.91
N GLU A 44 10.10 -2.26 -17.71
CA GLU A 44 10.06 -3.71 -17.43
C GLU A 44 10.80 -4.09 -16.15
N GLN A 45 11.79 -3.28 -15.76
CA GLN A 45 12.59 -3.48 -14.56
C GLN A 45 11.94 -2.82 -13.32
N TRP A 46 10.82 -2.13 -13.47
CA TRP A 46 10.20 -1.35 -12.39
C TRP A 46 9.91 -2.17 -11.13
N PRO A 47 9.30 -3.37 -11.19
CA PRO A 47 9.04 -4.17 -9.98
C PRO A 47 10.32 -4.50 -9.22
N GLU A 48 11.36 -4.94 -9.93
CA GLU A 48 12.66 -5.29 -9.34
C GLU A 48 13.33 -4.07 -8.69
N ILE A 49 13.31 -2.92 -9.38
CA ILE A 49 13.87 -1.66 -8.85
C ILE A 49 13.15 -1.25 -7.57
N VAL A 50 11.82 -1.39 -7.51
CA VAL A 50 11.04 -1.07 -6.32
C VAL A 50 11.45 -1.96 -5.14
N VAL A 51 11.59 -3.28 -5.37
CA VAL A 51 12.01 -4.22 -4.32
C VAL A 51 13.40 -3.88 -3.80
N GLN A 52 14.37 -3.68 -4.70
CA GLN A 52 15.74 -3.31 -4.32
C GLN A 52 15.80 -1.98 -3.59
N ALA A 53 15.10 -0.95 -4.09
CA ALA A 53 15.05 0.36 -3.47
C ALA A 53 14.43 0.29 -2.07
N MET A 54 13.35 -0.49 -1.89
CA MET A 54 12.72 -0.67 -0.59
C MET A 54 13.67 -1.34 0.41
N GLY A 55 14.40 -2.37 -0.01
CA GLY A 55 15.43 -3.03 0.79
C GLY A 55 16.51 -2.05 1.25
N ILE A 56 17.13 -1.34 0.31
CA ILE A 56 18.17 -0.33 0.58
C ILE A 56 17.67 0.72 1.58
N LEU A 57 16.43 1.20 1.42
CA LEU A 57 15.84 2.16 2.36
C LEU A 57 15.69 1.56 3.76
N ASN A 58 15.14 0.36 3.86
CA ASN A 58 14.93 -0.30 5.15
C ASN A 58 16.23 -0.64 5.88
N ASP A 59 17.28 -1.05 5.14
CA ASP A 59 18.61 -1.35 5.69
C ASP A 59 19.28 -0.09 6.28
N ASN A 60 18.94 1.09 5.75
CA ASN A 60 19.47 2.37 6.20
C ASN A 60 18.55 3.10 7.21
N HIS A 61 17.57 2.40 7.81
CA HIS A 61 16.58 2.97 8.72
C HIS A 61 15.68 4.05 8.08
N TRP A 62 15.46 4.00 6.77
CA TRP A 62 14.42 4.79 6.12
C TRP A 62 13.14 3.97 6.13
N PHE A 63 12.06 4.62 6.53
CA PHE A 63 10.72 4.06 6.56
C PHE A 63 9.86 4.75 5.51
N PRO A 64 9.63 4.10 4.37
CA PRO A 64 8.91 4.74 3.29
C PRO A 64 7.41 4.85 3.56
N TRP A 65 6.86 5.97 3.14
CA TRP A 65 5.45 6.23 2.97
C TRP A 65 5.17 6.17 1.48
N THR A 66 4.71 5.00 1.06
CA THR A 66 4.71 4.57 -0.33
C THR A 66 3.33 4.76 -0.95
N SER A 67 3.20 5.69 -1.89
CA SER A 67 1.96 5.84 -2.66
C SER A 67 1.77 4.69 -3.64
N LEU A 68 0.54 4.16 -3.70
CA LEU A 68 0.12 3.14 -4.66
C LEU A 68 -1.23 3.56 -5.24
N MET A 69 -1.31 3.75 -6.55
CA MET A 69 -2.48 4.24 -7.26
C MET A 69 -3.25 3.07 -7.87
N ILE A 70 -4.56 3.03 -7.65
CA ILE A 70 -5.45 1.95 -8.07
C ILE A 70 -6.52 2.51 -9.01
N GLY A 71 -6.83 1.77 -10.08
CA GLY A 71 -7.84 2.14 -11.06
C GLY A 71 -7.33 3.14 -12.09
N MET A 72 -6.04 3.03 -12.45
CA MET A 72 -5.47 3.87 -13.50
C MET A 72 -6.21 3.68 -14.83
N PRO A 73 -6.31 4.72 -15.68
CA PRO A 73 -6.91 4.54 -17.00
C PRO A 73 -6.21 3.44 -17.77
N TYR A 74 -7.00 2.54 -18.36
CA TYR A 74 -6.54 1.34 -19.08
C TYR A 74 -5.89 0.25 -18.23
N GLU A 75 -5.86 0.34 -16.90
CA GLU A 75 -5.41 -0.76 -16.04
C GLU A 75 -6.31 -1.99 -16.23
N THR A 76 -5.69 -3.14 -16.45
CA THR A 76 -6.35 -4.44 -16.61
C THR A 76 -6.13 -5.31 -15.38
N ASP A 77 -6.81 -6.46 -15.34
CA ASP A 77 -6.67 -7.43 -14.25
C ASP A 77 -5.27 -8.06 -14.21
N GLU A 78 -4.58 -8.18 -15.35
CA GLU A 78 -3.19 -8.60 -15.43
C GLU A 78 -2.25 -7.58 -14.76
N ASP A 79 -2.47 -6.29 -14.98
CA ASP A 79 -1.67 -5.24 -14.29
C ASP A 79 -1.91 -5.25 -12.79
N ALA A 80 -3.18 -5.48 -12.39
CA ALA A 80 -3.54 -5.60 -10.99
C ALA A 80 -2.87 -6.83 -10.36
N MET A 81 -2.79 -7.95 -11.09
CA MET A 81 -2.10 -9.16 -10.62
C MET A 81 -0.61 -8.91 -10.41
N VAL A 82 0.09 -8.29 -11.38
CA VAL A 82 1.52 -7.93 -11.22
C VAL A 82 1.73 -7.01 -10.00
N THR A 83 0.78 -6.12 -9.73
CA THR A 83 0.82 -5.28 -8.53
C THR A 83 0.63 -6.08 -7.24
N LEU A 84 -0.24 -7.10 -7.24
CA LEU A 84 -0.41 -8.00 -6.10
C LEU A 84 0.84 -8.85 -5.86
N GLU A 85 1.47 -9.37 -6.92
CA GLU A 85 2.74 -10.10 -6.85
C GLU A 85 3.85 -9.23 -6.26
N LEU A 86 3.96 -7.96 -6.70
CA LEU A 86 4.91 -7.01 -6.11
C LEU A 86 4.63 -6.76 -4.61
N LEU A 87 3.36 -6.68 -4.20
CA LEU A 87 3.02 -6.57 -2.78
C LEU A 87 3.38 -7.83 -1.99
N ASP A 88 3.35 -9.01 -2.62
CA ASP A 88 3.81 -10.27 -2.04
C ASP A 88 5.33 -10.31 -1.88
N ASP A 89 6.09 -9.80 -2.85
CA ASP A 89 7.55 -9.66 -2.75
C ASP A 89 7.94 -8.66 -1.64
N LEU A 90 7.14 -7.61 -1.45
CA LEU A 90 7.34 -6.58 -0.42
C LEU A 90 6.67 -6.90 0.92
N LYS A 91 6.21 -8.14 1.15
CA LYS A 91 5.42 -8.49 2.35
C LYS A 91 6.11 -8.18 3.67
N PHE A 92 7.45 -8.22 3.71
CA PHE A 92 8.26 -7.93 4.90
C PHE A 92 8.94 -6.56 4.88
N ALA A 93 8.66 -5.72 3.87
CA ALA A 93 9.18 -4.37 3.83
C ALA A 93 8.63 -3.54 5.00
N LYS A 94 9.46 -2.70 5.61
CA LYS A 94 9.06 -1.71 6.61
C LYS A 94 8.58 -0.45 5.88
N THR A 95 7.33 -0.45 5.44
CA THR A 95 6.74 0.66 4.67
C THR A 95 5.28 0.87 5.03
N PHE A 96 4.81 2.12 5.00
CA PHE A 96 3.39 2.41 5.00
C PHE A 96 2.90 2.57 3.56
N TYR A 97 1.93 1.76 3.14
CA TYR A 97 1.28 1.94 1.84
C TYR A 97 0.14 2.97 1.94
N ALA A 98 0.14 3.97 1.07
CA ALA A 98 -0.99 4.86 0.87
C ALA A 98 -1.73 4.48 -0.41
N PRO A 99 -2.72 3.56 -0.34
CA PRO A 99 -3.51 3.19 -1.50
C PRO A 99 -4.47 4.33 -1.86
N MET A 100 -4.29 4.92 -3.03
CA MET A 100 -5.08 6.03 -3.55
C MET A 100 -5.84 5.60 -4.79
N PHE A 101 -7.06 6.10 -4.97
CA PHE A 101 -7.80 5.91 -6.22
C PHE A 101 -7.41 6.96 -7.23
N PHE A 102 -7.20 6.53 -8.48
CA PHE A 102 -6.99 7.45 -9.58
C PHE A 102 -8.10 8.50 -9.63
N THR A 103 -7.71 9.77 -9.64
CA THR A 103 -8.62 10.90 -9.76
C THR A 103 -8.20 11.74 -10.94
N ALA A 104 -9.12 11.98 -11.87
CA ALA A 104 -8.86 12.88 -12.99
C ALA A 104 -8.76 14.33 -12.47
N LEU A 105 -7.60 14.95 -12.68
CA LEU A 105 -7.34 16.34 -12.30
C LEU A 105 -7.53 17.24 -13.53
N GLY A 106 -8.14 18.41 -13.33
CA GLY A 106 -8.60 19.30 -14.41
C GLY A 106 -7.52 19.67 -15.44
N ASP A 107 -6.31 19.96 -14.98
CA ASP A 107 -5.22 20.44 -15.85
C ASP A 107 -4.26 19.33 -16.31
N THR A 108 -4.74 18.08 -16.36
CA THR A 108 -3.90 16.93 -16.75
C THR A 108 -4.31 16.33 -18.09
N VAL A 109 -3.37 15.62 -18.74
CA VAL A 109 -3.65 14.85 -19.97
C VAL A 109 -4.78 13.83 -19.75
N LEU A 110 -5.01 13.42 -18.50
CA LEU A 110 -6.04 12.46 -18.12
C LEU A 110 -7.33 13.11 -17.56
N HIS A 111 -7.53 14.43 -17.69
CA HIS A 111 -8.68 15.14 -17.12
C HIS A 111 -10.05 14.62 -17.57
N LYS A 112 -10.15 14.05 -18.79
CA LYS A 112 -11.40 13.44 -19.31
C LYS A 112 -11.60 11.99 -18.90
N LYS A 113 -10.66 11.38 -18.16
CA LYS A 113 -10.77 9.99 -17.74
C LYS A 113 -11.69 9.86 -16.53
N ARG A 114 -12.28 8.68 -16.38
CA ARG A 114 -13.18 8.40 -15.26
C ARG A 114 -12.35 8.27 -13.97
N THR A 115 -12.75 8.99 -12.94
CA THR A 115 -12.20 8.82 -11.58
C THR A 115 -12.56 7.44 -11.02
N ALA A 116 -11.56 6.76 -10.48
CA ALA A 116 -11.71 5.46 -9.84
C ALA A 116 -12.50 5.57 -8.54
N ASN A 117 -13.32 4.55 -8.29
CA ASN A 117 -14.06 4.37 -7.05
C ASN A 117 -14.38 2.88 -6.87
N LEU A 118 -14.70 2.48 -5.65
CA LEU A 118 -14.84 1.07 -5.29
C LEU A 118 -15.98 0.35 -6.04
N LYS A 119 -16.96 1.07 -6.59
CA LYS A 119 -18.05 0.46 -7.37
C LYS A 119 -17.61 0.03 -8.76
N ILE A 120 -16.55 0.64 -9.31
CA ILE A 120 -16.11 0.42 -10.69
C ILE A 120 -14.81 -0.37 -10.79
N LEU A 121 -14.06 -0.48 -9.68
CA LEU A 121 -12.86 -1.30 -9.62
C LEU A 121 -13.20 -2.78 -9.77
N SER A 122 -12.32 -3.52 -10.45
CA SER A 122 -12.34 -4.98 -10.48
C SER A 122 -12.04 -5.56 -9.09
N ASP A 123 -12.27 -6.86 -8.94
CA ASP A 123 -12.04 -7.52 -7.65
C ASP A 123 -10.54 -7.66 -7.32
N LEU A 124 -9.67 -7.75 -8.32
CA LEU A 124 -8.22 -7.72 -8.12
C LEU A 124 -7.74 -6.33 -7.70
N GLN A 125 -8.24 -5.27 -8.33
CA GLN A 125 -7.96 -3.89 -7.93
C GLN A 125 -8.41 -3.59 -6.48
N LYS A 126 -9.58 -4.11 -6.09
CA LYS A 126 -10.04 -4.05 -4.70
C LYS A 126 -9.14 -4.85 -3.74
N GLU A 127 -8.60 -5.99 -4.18
CA GLU A 127 -7.69 -6.79 -3.37
C GLU A 127 -6.37 -6.06 -3.10
N ILE A 128 -5.85 -5.28 -4.06
CA ILE A 128 -4.67 -4.41 -3.85
C ILE A 128 -4.91 -3.47 -2.66
N PHE A 129 -6.06 -2.78 -2.66
CA PHE A 129 -6.44 -1.88 -1.55
C PHE A 129 -6.48 -2.64 -0.21
N ILE A 130 -7.08 -3.82 -0.20
CA ILE A 130 -7.16 -4.67 1.00
C ILE A 130 -5.75 -5.08 1.46
N ARG A 131 -4.86 -5.53 0.56
CA ARG A 131 -3.48 -5.95 0.86
C ARG A 131 -2.66 -4.81 1.46
N CYS A 132 -2.74 -3.59 0.91
CA CYS A 132 -2.06 -2.42 1.45
C CYS A 132 -2.47 -2.15 2.91
N TRP A 133 -3.77 -2.13 3.21
CA TRP A 133 -4.23 -1.90 4.58
C TRP A 133 -3.93 -3.06 5.52
N LYS A 134 -3.98 -4.32 5.04
CA LYS A 134 -3.56 -5.49 5.81
C LYS A 134 -2.10 -5.35 6.27
N HIS A 135 -1.21 -4.95 5.35
CA HIS A 135 0.20 -4.71 5.64
C HIS A 135 0.40 -3.53 6.61
N ASN A 136 -0.27 -2.40 6.37
CA ASN A 136 -0.17 -1.24 7.26
C ASN A 136 -0.58 -1.59 8.70
N LEU A 137 -1.69 -2.31 8.85
CA LEU A 137 -2.14 -2.72 10.17
C LEU A 137 -1.17 -3.73 10.80
N SER A 138 -0.58 -4.66 10.06
CA SER A 138 0.41 -5.58 10.65
C SER A 138 1.60 -4.85 11.25
N LEU A 139 2.01 -3.69 10.69
CA LEU A 139 3.12 -2.90 11.20
C LEU A 139 2.82 -2.15 12.51
N TYR A 140 1.60 -1.67 12.73
CA TYR A 140 1.24 -0.88 13.93
C TYR A 140 0.63 -1.71 15.07
N ARG A 141 0.47 -3.02 14.89
CA ARG A 141 -0.17 -3.92 15.86
C ARG A 141 0.66 -4.27 17.09
N PHE A 142 1.78 -3.59 17.28
CA PHE A 142 2.57 -3.72 18.50
C PHE A 142 1.75 -3.21 19.70
N GLY A 143 1.22 -4.13 20.52
CA GLY A 143 0.53 -3.82 21.78
C GLY A 143 -1.01 -3.86 21.75
N TRP A 144 -1.64 -4.38 20.69
CA TRP A 144 -3.10 -4.46 20.59
C TRP A 144 -3.58 -5.86 21.00
N ASP A 145 -4.36 -5.96 22.08
CA ASP A 145 -4.94 -7.24 22.50
C ASP A 145 -6.04 -7.74 21.53
N GLU A 146 -6.44 -9.00 21.70
CA GLU A 146 -7.38 -9.68 20.82
C GLU A 146 -8.80 -9.06 20.90
N GLY A 147 -9.17 -8.50 22.06
CA GLY A 147 -10.44 -7.81 22.27
C GLY A 147 -10.51 -6.50 21.50
N PHE A 148 -9.47 -5.67 21.58
CA PHE A 148 -9.35 -4.42 20.83
C PHE A 148 -9.50 -4.69 19.33
N ARG A 149 -8.87 -5.75 18.80
CA ARG A 149 -8.99 -6.11 17.38
C ARG A 149 -10.43 -6.45 16.96
N LYS A 150 -11.11 -7.29 17.74
CA LYS A 150 -12.43 -7.80 17.38
C LYS A 150 -13.48 -6.70 17.40
N TYR A 151 -13.35 -5.73 18.30
CA TYR A 151 -14.37 -4.70 18.53
C TYR A 151 -13.98 -3.31 18.00
N MET A 152 -12.76 -2.84 18.24
CA MET A 152 -12.36 -1.47 17.88
C MET A 152 -11.98 -1.30 16.40
N ILE A 153 -11.40 -2.32 15.74
CA ILE A 153 -11.10 -2.23 14.30
C ILE A 153 -12.39 -2.04 13.47
N PRO A 154 -13.46 -2.84 13.67
CA PRO A 154 -14.73 -2.59 13.00
C PRO A 154 -15.34 -1.23 13.29
N ILE A 155 -15.29 -0.77 14.56
CA ILE A 155 -15.85 0.53 14.97
C ILE A 155 -15.10 1.68 14.29
N THR A 156 -13.77 1.70 14.39
CA THR A 156 -12.92 2.74 13.78
C THR A 156 -13.04 2.73 12.26
N CYS A 157 -12.99 1.57 11.62
CA CYS A 157 -13.22 1.46 10.17
C CYS A 157 -14.63 1.95 9.80
N SER A 158 -15.66 1.69 10.61
CA SER A 158 -17.03 2.16 10.36
C SER A 158 -17.17 3.67 10.49
N ILE A 159 -16.47 4.30 11.44
CA ILE A 159 -16.42 5.75 11.59
C ILE A 159 -15.69 6.39 10.40
N PHE A 160 -14.49 5.91 10.08
CA PHE A 160 -13.72 6.37 8.91
C PHE A 160 -14.49 6.16 7.60
N TYR A 161 -15.18 5.03 7.47
CA TYR A 161 -16.07 4.77 6.34
C TYR A 161 -17.16 5.82 6.25
N ASN A 162 -17.90 6.07 7.34
CA ASN A 162 -19.00 7.02 7.33
C ASN A 162 -18.56 8.46 7.04
N LEU A 163 -17.37 8.85 7.52
CA LEU A 163 -16.84 10.21 7.34
C LEU A 163 -16.17 10.41 5.97
N TYR A 164 -15.46 9.42 5.45
CA TYR A 164 -14.61 9.60 4.26
C TYR A 164 -15.05 8.77 3.05
N TYR A 165 -15.43 7.50 3.25
CA TYR A 165 -15.65 6.56 2.14
C TYR A 165 -17.12 6.32 1.76
N ARG A 166 -18.10 6.71 2.58
CA ARG A 166 -19.54 6.45 2.36
C ARG A 166 -20.05 6.96 1.02
N TRP A 167 -19.48 8.05 0.52
CA TRP A 167 -19.84 8.66 -0.77
C TRP A 167 -19.14 8.00 -1.97
N ARG A 168 -18.09 7.18 -1.74
CA ARG A 168 -17.26 6.55 -2.80
C ARG A 168 -17.21 5.01 -2.74
N SER A 169 -17.89 4.37 -1.78
CA SER A 169 -17.76 2.94 -1.49
C SER A 169 -19.04 2.12 -1.68
N ASP A 170 -18.88 0.83 -1.98
CA ASP A 170 -19.92 -0.21 -1.92
C ASP A 170 -19.98 -0.81 -0.49
N ARG A 171 -21.19 -1.06 0.03
CA ARG A 171 -21.43 -1.65 1.35
C ARG A 171 -20.89 -3.09 1.44
N LYS A 172 -21.04 -3.90 0.39
CA LYS A 172 -20.55 -5.29 0.37
C LYS A 172 -19.03 -5.35 0.40
N PHE A 173 -18.36 -4.44 -0.30
CA PHE A 173 -16.91 -4.29 -0.24
C PHE A 173 -16.45 -3.94 1.18
N PHE A 174 -17.14 -2.99 1.85
CA PHE A 174 -16.78 -2.60 3.20
C PHE A 174 -16.90 -3.75 4.20
N GLU A 175 -17.98 -4.54 4.12
CA GLU A 175 -18.15 -5.76 4.92
C GLU A 175 -17.00 -6.75 4.68
N ARG A 176 -16.64 -7.00 3.42
CA ARG A 176 -15.47 -7.83 3.07
C ARG A 176 -14.16 -7.26 3.62
N PHE A 177 -13.94 -5.95 3.50
CA PHE A 177 -12.76 -5.25 4.00
C PHE A 177 -12.61 -5.41 5.50
N VAL A 178 -13.64 -5.04 6.28
CA VAL A 178 -13.64 -5.16 7.75
C VAL A 178 -13.42 -6.61 8.18
N LYS A 179 -14.13 -7.57 7.55
CA LYS A 179 -13.97 -9.00 7.86
C LYS A 179 -12.53 -9.46 7.61
N ASN A 180 -11.95 -9.07 6.47
CA ASN A 180 -10.57 -9.42 6.12
C ASN A 180 -9.54 -8.85 7.11
N LEU A 181 -9.72 -7.61 7.59
CA LEU A 181 -8.82 -7.01 8.55
C LEU A 181 -8.95 -7.65 9.94
N ALA A 182 -10.19 -7.96 10.37
CA ALA A 182 -10.46 -8.60 11.65
C ALA A 182 -9.87 -10.02 11.73
N MET A 183 -9.96 -10.78 10.63
CA MET A 183 -9.50 -12.17 10.52
C MET A 183 -7.99 -12.35 10.27
N LEU A 184 -7.21 -11.27 10.16
CA LEU A 184 -5.75 -11.36 9.98
C LEU A 184 -5.11 -12.22 11.08
N PRO A 185 -4.40 -13.32 10.77
CA PRO A 185 -3.78 -14.15 11.80
C PRO A 185 -2.79 -13.33 12.63
N PHE A 186 -2.63 -13.68 13.91
CA PHE A 186 -1.51 -13.19 14.72
C PHE A 186 -0.23 -13.74 14.09
N THR A 187 0.39 -12.92 13.25
CA THR A 187 1.79 -13.10 12.89
C THR A 187 2.53 -12.12 13.79
N PRO A 188 3.17 -12.60 14.88
CA PRO A 188 4.20 -11.78 15.50
C PRO A 188 5.18 -11.44 14.39
N ASP A 189 5.55 -10.17 14.28
CA ASP A 189 6.49 -9.71 13.26
C ASP A 189 7.67 -10.69 13.21
N PRO A 190 7.96 -11.34 12.07
CA PRO A 190 9.08 -12.27 11.97
C PRO A 190 10.40 -11.62 12.41
N LEU A 191 10.53 -10.30 12.26
CA LEU A 191 11.67 -9.51 12.73
C LEU A 191 11.68 -9.33 14.26
N LEU A 192 10.55 -9.51 14.95
CA LEU A 192 10.49 -9.59 16.41
C LEU A 192 10.89 -10.94 16.96
N GLN A 193 10.53 -12.01 16.26
CA GLN A 193 10.89 -13.37 16.66
C GLN A 193 12.32 -13.73 16.27
N ASN A 194 12.82 -13.19 15.16
CA ASN A 194 14.17 -13.44 14.69
C ASN A 194 14.79 -12.17 14.08
N PRO A 195 15.56 -11.39 14.88
CA PRO A 195 16.27 -10.19 14.42
C PRO A 195 17.24 -10.44 13.26
N SER A 196 17.64 -11.70 13.00
CA SER A 196 18.53 -12.07 11.89
C SER A 196 17.84 -12.16 10.52
N LEU A 197 16.50 -12.07 10.48
CA LEU A 197 15.71 -11.98 9.24
C LEU A 197 15.60 -10.53 8.72
N ALA A 198 16.04 -9.54 9.51
CA ALA A 198 16.35 -8.23 8.96
C ALA A 198 17.53 -8.46 8.02
N ILE A 199 17.31 -8.22 6.73
CA ILE A 199 18.31 -8.37 5.67
C ILE A 199 19.60 -7.68 6.15
N LYS A 200 20.72 -8.42 6.09
CA LYS A 200 22.06 -7.93 6.42
C LYS A 200 22.61 -7.08 5.29
#